data_AF-A0A820MUP8-F1
#
_entry.id   AF-A0A820MUP8-F1
#
_cell.length_a   1.000
_cell.length_b   1.000
_cell.length_c   1.000
_cell.angle_alpha   90.00
_cell.angle_beta   90.00
_cell.angle_gamma   90.00
#
_symmetry.space_group_name_H-M   'P 1'
#
loop_
_entity.id
_entity.type
_entity.pdbx_description
1 polymer ?
#
loop_
_entity_poly.entity_id
_entity_poly.type
_entity_poly.pdbx_seq_one_letter_code
_entity_poly.pdbx_strand_id
1 'polypeptide(L)' 'DGRGLAAGFYQAIVLGEHGPTLNINNTFCCFYQNYNLVEFISCYLGQDIRRS' A
#
# COMPACT_ATOMS: atom_id res chain seq x y z
N ASP A 1 11.63 7.26 -3.22
CA ASP A 1 11.54 6.15 -4.19
C ASP A 1 10.13 5.93 -4.76
N GLY A 2 9.16 6.81 -4.48
CA GLY A 2 7.80 6.75 -5.07
C GLY A 2 6.82 5.81 -4.36
N ARG A 3 7.20 5.20 -3.23
CA ARG A 3 6.29 4.37 -2.42
C ARG A 3 5.56 5.18 -1.35
N GLY A 4 4.34 4.76 -1.03
CA GLY A 4 3.50 5.30 0.03
C GLY A 4 2.76 4.22 0.79
N LEU A 5 2.27 4.56 1.99
CA LEU A 5 1.52 3.64 2.83
C LEU A 5 0.06 3.57 2.36
N ALA A 6 -0.46 2.36 2.14
CA ALA A 6 -1.87 2.09 1.95
C ALA A 6 -2.42 1.33 3.16
N ALA A 7 -3.64 1.66 3.55
CA ALA A 7 -4.40 0.94 4.57
C ALA A 7 -5.35 -0.06 3.90
N GLY A 8 -5.50 -1.22 4.52
CA GLY A 8 -6.45 -2.25 4.13
C GLY A 8 -6.76 -3.16 5.31
N PHE A 9 -7.34 -4.32 5.04
CA PHE A 9 -7.63 -5.30 6.08
C PHE A 9 -7.47 -6.73 5.58
N TYR A 10 -7.03 -7.60 6.48
CA TYR A 10 -7.14 -9.04 6.35
C TYR A 10 -8.57 -9.49 6.68
N GLN A 11 -9.10 -10.43 5.91
CA GLN A 11 -10.40 -11.04 6.16
C GLN A 11 -10.34 -12.55 5.92
N ALA A 12 -10.78 -13.33 6.91
CA ALA A 12 -11.01 -14.76 6.75
C ALA A 12 -12.15 -15.25 7.64
N ILE A 13 -12.84 -16.30 7.18
CA ILE A 13 -13.79 -17.04 8.00
C ILE A 13 -13.05 -18.20 8.66
N VAL A 14 -13.14 -18.30 9.98
CA VAL A 14 -12.54 -19.37 10.79
C VAL A 14 -13.65 -20.13 11.50
N LEU A 15 -13.59 -21.46 11.49
CA LEU A 15 -14.50 -22.30 12.26
C LEU A 15 -13.94 -22.46 13.67
N GLY A 16 -14.59 -21.83 14.66
CA GLY A 16 -14.27 -21.97 16.08
C GLY A 16 -15.29 -22.84 16.80
N GLU A 17 -15.05 -23.09 18.10
CA GLU A 17 -15.92 -23.89 18.97
C GLU A 17 -17.35 -23.32 19.08
N HIS A 18 -17.51 -22.02 18.89
CA HIS A 18 -18.80 -21.33 18.92
C HIS A 18 -19.42 -21.12 17.52
N GLY A 19 -18.85 -21.73 16.48
CA GLY A 19 -19.31 -21.63 15.10
C GLY A 19 -18.41 -20.75 14.19
N PRO A 20 -18.90 -20.43 12.98
CA PRO A 20 -18.14 -19.62 12.02
C PRO A 20 -17.95 -18.19 12.55
N THR A 21 -16.69 -17.77 12.63
CA THR A 21 -16.28 -16.44 13.08
C THR A 21 -15.58 -15.71 11.93
N LEU A 22 -15.95 -14.46 11.69
CA LEU A 22 -15.27 -13.58 10.74
C LEU A 22 -14.09 -12.90 11.45
N ASN A 23 -12.86 -13.30 11.11
CA ASN A 23 -11.64 -12.68 11.59
C ASN A 23 -11.28 -11.50 10.69
N ILE A 24 -11.23 -10.29 11.27
CA ILE A 24 -10.87 -9.04 10.59
C ILE A 24 -9.71 -8.40 11.33
N ASN A 25 -8.68 -8.00 10.59
CA ASN A 25 -7.56 -7.24 11.16
C ASN A 25 -7.12 -6.13 10.21
N ASN A 26 -6.82 -4.95 10.75
CA ASN A 26 -6.28 -3.85 9.95
C ASN A 26 -4.84 -4.15 9.54
N THR A 27 -4.51 -3.84 8.29
CA THR A 27 -3.18 -4.08 7.73
C THR A 27 -2.72 -2.82 7.00
N PHE A 28 -1.43 -2.52 7.09
CA PHE A 28 -0.79 -1.44 6.34
C PHE A 28 0.30 -2.04 5.46
N CYS A 29 0.36 -1.60 4.20
CA CYS A 29 1.37 -2.07 3.25
C CYS A 29 1.85 -0.94 2.35
N CYS A 30 3.09 -1.04 1.88
CA CYS A 30 3.69 -0.04 1.00
C CYS A 30 3.39 -0.37 -0.46
N PHE A 31 2.82 0.59 -1.19
CA PHE A 31 2.57 0.51 -2.63
C PHE A 31 3.18 1.71 -3.35
N TYR A 32 3.40 1.58 -4.65
CA TYR A 32 3.73 2.75 -5.47
C TYR A 32 2.56 3.72 -5.49
N GLN A 33 2.86 5.00 -5.30
CA GLN A 33 1.86 6.05 -5.38
C GLN A 33 1.51 6.33 -6.84
N ASN A 34 0.31 6.88 -7.06
CA ASN A 34 -0.20 7.18 -8.40
C ASN A 34 0.47 8.44 -8.97
N TYR A 35 1.73 8.28 -9.37
CA TYR A 35 2.53 9.30 -10.05
C TYR A 35 2.58 9.03 -11.55
N ASN A 36 2.68 10.08 -12.34
CA ASN A 36 3.13 9.90 -13.72
C ASN A 36 4.63 9.52 -13.73
N LEU A 37 5.12 9.05 -14.89
CA LEU A 37 6.50 8.55 -15.00
C LEU A 37 7.56 9.60 -14.58
N VAL A 38 7.38 10.85 -14.95
CA VAL A 38 8.33 11.94 -14.66
C VAL A 38 8.38 12.25 -13.16
N GLU A 39 7.22 12.28 -12.52
CA GLU A 39 7.10 12.45 -11.07
C GLU A 39 7.73 11.27 -10.32
N PHE A 40 7.44 10.05 -10.76
CA PHE A 40 8.02 8.85 -10.17
C PHE A 40 9.55 8.87 -10.23
N ILE A 41 10.13 9.16 -11.41
CA ILE A 41 11.58 9.23 -11.59
C ILE A 41 12.18 10.36 -10.74
N SER A 42 11.52 11.52 -10.67
CA SER A 42 11.99 12.64 -9.85
C SER A 42 12.02 12.25 -8.36
N CYS A 43 10.98 11.58 -7.86
CA CYS A 43 10.89 11.06 -6.50
C CYS A 43 11.83 9.88 -6.22
N TYR A 44 12.21 9.13 -7.25
CA TYR A 44 13.16 8.02 -7.15
C TYR A 44 14.60 8.52 -7.08
N LEU A 45 14.96 9.48 -7.92
CA LEU A 45 16.29 10.08 -7.99
C LEU A 45 16.53 11.19 -6.95
N GLY A 46 15.47 11.73 -6.35
CA GLY A 46 15.56 12.86 -5.42
C GLY A 46 15.93 14.18 -6.10
N GLN A 47 15.69 14.28 -7.41
CA GLN A 47 16.05 15.42 -8.26
C GLN A 47 14.91 15.70 -9.24
N ASP A 48 14.59 16.98 -9.48
CA ASP A 48 13.59 17.34 -10.49
C ASP A 48 14.20 17.28 -11.89
N ILE A 49 13.91 16.20 -12.63
CA ILE A 49 14.48 15.95 -13.96
C ILE A 49 13.90 16.86 -15.05
N ARG A 50 12.91 17.70 -14.73
CA ARG A 50 12.35 18.70 -15.67
C ARG A 50 13.16 19.99 -15.67
N ARG A 51 14.01 20.20 -14.65
CA ARG A 51 14.91 21.34 -14.52
C ARG A 51 16.32 20.89 -14.89
N SER A 52 16.57 20.75 -16.19
CA SER A 52 17.93 20.64 -16.77
C SER A 52 18.41 21.99 -17.25
#